data_AF-A0A852TUB6-F1
#
_entry.id   AF-A0A852TUB6-F1
#
_cell.length_a   1.000
_cell.length_b   1.000
_cell.length_c   1.000
_cell.angle_alpha   90.00
_cell.angle_beta   90.00
_cell.angle_gamma   90.00
#
_symmetry.space_group_name_H-M   'P 1'
#
loop_
_entity.id
_entity.type
_entity.pdbx_description
1 polymer ?
#
loop_
_entity_poly.entity_id
_entity_poly.type
_entity_poly.pdbx_seq_one_letter_code
_entity_poly.pdbx_strand_id
1 'polypeptide(L)'
;MQIVHAVRQVAAGGPIPSPRITRRLMDRAAAQAGAYQRAREALAAPSPRENEVVLAVAGDRANAEIAAEPFMNVATVKARVSSILTKLALDNRTRIALLAHDAGLAP
;
A
#
# COMPACT_ATOMS: atom_id res chain seq x y z
N MET A 1 4.48 -19.83 -10.09
CA MET A 1 3.79 -19.02 -11.12
C MET A 1 2.51 -19.66 -11.71
N GLN A 2 1.92 -20.69 -11.09
CA GLN A 2 0.73 -21.37 -11.66
C GLN A 2 -0.59 -20.61 -11.44
N ILE A 3 -0.70 -19.84 -10.35
CA ILE A 3 -1.98 -19.24 -9.92
C ILE A 3 -2.29 -17.94 -10.67
N VAL A 4 -1.27 -17.11 -10.92
CA VAL A 4 -1.42 -15.90 -11.75
C VAL A 4 -1.83 -16.29 -13.17
N HIS A 5 -1.30 -17.40 -13.69
CA HIS A 5 -1.63 -17.91 -15.02
C HIS A 5 -3.08 -18.41 -15.09
N ALA A 6 -3.54 -19.15 -14.07
CA ALA A 6 -4.93 -19.60 -13.97
C ALA A 6 -5.93 -18.43 -13.88
N VAL A 7 -5.63 -17.38 -13.10
CA VAL A 7 -6.47 -16.18 -13.00
C VAL A 7 -6.58 -15.47 -14.35
N ARG A 8 -5.46 -15.30 -15.07
CA ARG A 8 -5.45 -14.65 -16.39
C ARG A 8 -6.21 -15.46 -17.45
N GLN A 9 -6.16 -16.79 -17.41
CA GLN A 9 -6.94 -17.63 -18.34
C GLN A 9 -8.44 -17.46 -18.15
N VAL A 10 -8.93 -17.48 -16.91
CA VAL A 10 -10.36 -17.28 -16.62
C VAL A 10 -10.82 -15.90 -17.03
N ALA A 11 -10.02 -14.86 -16.76
CA ALA A 11 -10.32 -13.49 -17.17
C ALA A 11 -10.40 -13.34 -18.70
N ALA A 12 -9.72 -14.21 -19.46
CA ALA A 12 -9.78 -14.27 -20.91
C ALA A 12 -10.89 -15.19 -21.46
N GLY A 13 -11.81 -15.68 -20.61
CA GLY A 13 -12.89 -16.60 -21.00
C GLY A 13 -12.47 -18.07 -21.09
N GLY A 14 -11.27 -18.41 -20.61
CA GLY A 14 -10.78 -19.77 -20.51
C GLY A 14 -11.47 -20.59 -19.41
N PRO A 15 -11.24 -21.91 -19.38
CA PRO A 15 -11.95 -22.83 -18.48
C PRO A 15 -11.82 -22.47 -16.99
N ILE A 16 -12.92 -22.63 -16.25
CA ILE A 16 -13.02 -22.30 -14.83
C ILE A 16 -12.00 -23.14 -14.02
N PRO A 17 -11.26 -22.55 -13.06
CA PRO A 17 -10.24 -23.28 -12.32
C PRO A 17 -10.88 -24.34 -11.43
N SER A 18 -10.14 -25.39 -11.13
CA SER A 18 -10.59 -26.41 -10.19
C SER A 18 -10.96 -25.80 -8.83
N PRO A 19 -11.90 -26.38 -8.06
CA PRO A 19 -12.33 -25.85 -6.77
C PRO A 19 -11.17 -25.57 -5.79
N ARG A 20 -10.10 -26.37 -5.84
CA ARG A 20 -8.87 -26.17 -5.05
C ARG A 20 -8.13 -24.89 -5.41
N ILE A 21 -8.02 -24.56 -6.71
CA ILE A 21 -7.35 -23.34 -7.17
C ILE A 21 -8.21 -22.12 -6.81
N THR A 22 -9.53 -22.20 -7.01
CA THR A 22 -10.48 -21.16 -6.64
C THR A 22 -10.41 -20.86 -5.14
N ARG A 23 -10.42 -21.88 -4.28
CA ARG A 23 -10.32 -21.67 -2.82
C ARG A 23 -9.02 -20.99 -2.42
N ARG A 24 -7.88 -21.44 -2.97
CA ARG A 24 -6.56 -20.81 -2.69
C ARG A 24 -6.49 -19.34 -3.16
N LEU A 25 -7.23 -18.98 -4.22
CA LEU A 25 -7.34 -17.59 -4.65
C LEU A 25 -8.16 -16.76 -3.66
N MET A 26 -9.32 -17.29 -3.24
CA MET A 26 -10.19 -16.63 -2.26
C MET A 26 -9.50 -16.43 -0.91
N ASP A 27 -8.79 -17.45 -0.42
CA ASP A 27 -8.03 -17.36 0.84
C ASP A 27 -6.96 -16.27 0.78
N ARG A 28 -6.27 -16.14 -0.36
CA ARG A 28 -5.29 -15.04 -0.55
C ARG A 28 -5.95 -13.68 -0.65
N ALA A 29 -7.06 -13.57 -1.38
CA ALA A 29 -7.80 -12.32 -1.51
C ALA A 29 -8.31 -11.85 -0.13
N ALA A 30 -8.86 -12.77 0.67
CA ALA A 30 -9.28 -12.49 2.05
C ALA A 30 -8.11 -12.09 2.95
N ALA A 31 -6.97 -12.79 2.86
CA ALA A 31 -5.77 -12.43 3.61
C ALA A 31 -5.23 -11.03 3.23
N GLN A 32 -5.24 -10.70 1.94
CA GLN A 32 -4.82 -9.40 1.43
C GLN A 32 -5.78 -8.28 1.87
N ALA A 33 -7.10 -8.51 1.82
CA ALA A 33 -8.09 -7.57 2.31
C ALA A 33 -7.94 -7.31 3.82
N GLY A 34 -7.72 -8.37 4.62
CA GLY A 34 -7.45 -8.23 6.05
C GLY A 34 -6.16 -7.47 6.36
N ALA A 35 -5.09 -7.66 5.56
CA ALA A 35 -3.86 -6.88 5.69
C ALA A 35 -4.09 -5.40 5.34
N TYR A 36 -4.86 -5.12 4.30
CA TYR A 36 -5.21 -3.75 3.89
C TYR A 36 -5.99 -3.00 4.98
N GLN A 37 -6.99 -3.66 5.57
CA GLN A 37 -7.78 -3.06 6.65
C GLN A 37 -6.93 -2.75 7.89
N ARG A 38 -6.02 -3.65 8.29
CA ARG A 38 -5.07 -3.37 9.38
C ARG A 38 -4.14 -2.21 9.07
N ALA A 39 -3.65 -2.10 7.84
CA ALA A 39 -2.82 -0.98 7.42
C ALA A 39 -3.60 0.34 7.51
N ARG A 40 -4.88 0.34 7.11
CA ARG A 40 -5.77 1.50 7.20
C ARG A 40 -6.00 1.93 8.65
N GLU A 41 -6.26 0.98 9.53
CA GLU A 41 -6.39 1.23 10.99
C GLU A 41 -5.10 1.76 11.60
N ALA A 42 -3.94 1.19 11.25
CA ALA A 42 -2.63 1.66 11.70
C ALA A 42 -2.31 3.07 11.19
N LEU A 43 -2.84 3.44 10.01
CA LEU A 43 -2.69 4.76 9.44
C LEU A 43 -3.68 5.78 10.03
N ALA A 44 -4.77 5.36 10.68
CA ALA A 44 -5.76 6.26 11.28
C ALA A 44 -5.22 7.10 12.46
N ALA A 45 -4.11 6.69 13.07
CA ALA A 45 -3.42 7.44 14.12
C ALA A 45 -1.89 7.43 13.91
N PRO A 46 -1.38 8.08 12.84
CA PRO A 46 0.05 8.12 12.57
C PRO A 46 0.73 9.04 13.60
N SER A 47 2.01 8.78 13.89
CA SER A 47 2.78 9.76 14.65
C SER A 47 2.86 11.09 13.86
N PRO A 48 3.06 12.25 14.51
CA PRO A 48 3.07 13.55 13.80
C PRO A 48 4.02 13.58 12.60
N ARG A 49 5.20 12.96 12.75
CA ARG A 49 6.22 12.90 11.69
C ARG A 49 5.90 11.90 10.58
N GLU A 50 5.19 10.81 10.89
CA GLU A 50 4.68 9.92 9.85
C GLU A 50 3.55 10.60 9.09
N ASN A 51 2.68 11.33 9.78
CA ASN A 51 1.55 12.06 9.19
C ASN A 51 2.04 13.07 8.15
N GLU A 52 3.05 13.89 8.49
CA GLU A 52 3.68 14.83 7.56
C GLU A 52 4.11 14.16 6.25
N VAL A 53 4.84 13.03 6.35
CA VAL A 53 5.33 12.30 5.18
C VAL A 53 4.19 11.63 4.40
N VAL A 54 3.21 11.04 5.09
CA VAL A 54 2.05 10.39 4.47
C VAL A 54 1.23 11.39 3.66
N LEU A 55 0.90 12.55 4.26
CA LEU A 55 0.14 13.60 3.59
C LEU A 55 0.89 14.17 2.39
N ALA A 56 2.20 14.38 2.52
CA ALA A 56 3.01 14.87 1.41
C ALA A 56 3.10 13.84 0.27
N VAL A 57 3.22 12.55 0.59
CA VAL A 57 3.19 11.46 -0.41
C VAL A 57 1.82 11.35 -1.08
N ALA A 58 0.73 11.52 -0.33
CA ALA A 58 -0.63 11.52 -0.86
C ALA A 58 -0.88 12.72 -1.80
N GLY A 59 -0.29 13.87 -1.50
CA GLY A 59 -0.25 15.04 -2.40
C GLY A 59 0.77 14.95 -3.53
N ASP A 60 1.25 13.75 -3.87
CA ASP A 60 2.21 13.44 -4.94
C ASP A 60 3.57 14.16 -4.86
N ARG A 61 3.95 14.70 -3.69
CA ARG A 61 5.23 15.40 -3.51
C ARG A 61 6.40 14.42 -3.62
N ALA A 62 7.41 14.77 -4.39
CA ALA A 62 8.67 14.05 -4.48
C ALA A 62 9.50 14.20 -3.19
N ASN A 63 10.39 13.24 -2.90
CA ASN A 63 11.19 13.28 -1.67
C ASN A 63 12.05 14.55 -1.55
N ALA A 64 12.47 15.15 -2.67
CA ALA A 64 13.18 16.42 -2.69
C ALA A 64 12.30 17.58 -2.23
N GLU A 65 11.02 17.58 -2.63
CA GLU A 65 10.05 18.60 -2.23
C GLU A 65 9.65 18.43 -0.77
N ILE A 66 9.57 17.21 -0.26
CA ILE A 66 9.33 16.92 1.16
C ILE A 66 10.52 17.38 2.00
N ALA A 67 11.75 17.19 1.50
CA ALA A 67 12.99 17.64 2.15
C ALA A 67 13.21 19.15 2.08
N ALA A 68 12.31 19.93 1.48
CA ALA A 68 12.38 21.39 1.53
C ALA A 68 12.01 21.95 2.92
N GLU A 69 11.46 21.11 3.80
CA GLU A 69 11.16 21.51 5.17
C GLU A 69 12.44 21.69 6.01
N PRO A 70 12.49 22.73 6.88
CA PRO A 70 13.62 22.94 7.77
C PRO A 70 13.91 21.67 8.57
N PHE A 71 15.18 21.27 8.63
CA PHE A 71 15.67 20.11 9.39
C PHE A 71 15.40 18.70 8.80
N MET A 72 14.95 18.58 7.53
CA MET A 72 14.78 17.27 6.89
C MET A 72 15.57 17.17 5.57
N ASN A 73 16.49 16.20 5.45
CA ASN A 73 17.18 15.94 4.19
C ASN A 73 16.53 14.80 3.40
N VAL A 74 16.86 14.69 2.11
CA VAL A 74 16.29 13.66 1.20
C VAL A 74 16.55 12.24 1.68
N ALA A 75 17.70 11.98 2.33
CA ALA A 75 18.01 10.66 2.87
C ALA A 75 17.08 10.29 4.03
N THR A 76 16.80 11.25 4.92
CA THR A 76 15.82 11.10 6.00
C THR A 76 14.41 10.85 5.46
N VAL A 77 13.99 11.58 4.42
CA VAL A 77 12.68 11.32 3.77
C VAL A 77 12.62 9.90 3.23
N LYS A 78 13.64 9.46 2.48
CA LYS A 78 13.71 8.09 1.94
C LYS A 78 13.63 7.03 3.05
N ALA A 79 14.37 7.23 4.15
CA ALA A 79 14.35 6.33 5.29
C ALA A 79 12.96 6.28 5.95
N ARG A 80 12.30 7.43 6.11
CA ARG A 80 10.94 7.51 6.66
C ARG A 80 9.92 6.83 5.75
N VAL A 81 9.93 7.11 4.45
CA VAL A 81 9.04 6.43 3.47
C VAL A 81 9.25 4.93 3.52
N SER A 82 10.50 4.45 3.54
CA SER A 82 10.81 3.01 3.66
C SER A 82 10.28 2.41 4.97
N SER A 83 10.43 3.13 6.08
CA SER A 83 9.90 2.70 7.39
C SER A 83 8.38 2.64 7.40
N ILE A 84 7.69 3.60 6.78
CA ILE A 84 6.22 3.62 6.63
C ILE A 84 5.76 2.44 5.77
N LEU A 85 6.40 2.20 4.62
CA LEU A 85 6.10 1.04 3.76
C LEU A 85 6.24 -0.28 4.53
N THR A 86 7.33 -0.40 5.28
CA THR A 86 7.59 -1.59 6.12
C THR A 86 6.53 -1.75 7.20
N LYS A 87 6.22 -0.66 7.94
CA LYS A 87 5.22 -0.65 9.02
C LYS A 87 3.83 -1.04 8.52
N LEU A 88 3.46 -0.60 7.32
CA LEU A 88 2.15 -0.82 6.72
C LEU A 88 2.09 -2.06 5.80
N ALA A 89 3.20 -2.80 5.67
CA ALA A 89 3.34 -3.94 4.76
C ALA A 89 2.98 -3.59 3.29
N LEU A 90 3.40 -2.41 2.83
CA LEU A 90 3.21 -1.91 1.47
C LEU A 90 4.52 -2.03 0.68
N ASP A 91 4.41 -2.18 -0.64
CA ASP A 91 5.59 -2.37 -1.52
C ASP A 91 6.00 -1.08 -2.25
N ASN A 92 5.13 -0.07 -2.30
CA ASN A 92 5.36 1.15 -3.05
C ASN A 92 4.61 2.34 -2.46
N ARG A 93 5.12 3.53 -2.77
CA ARG A 93 4.57 4.80 -2.28
C ARG A 93 3.15 5.10 -2.78
N THR A 94 2.78 4.62 -3.97
CA THR A 94 1.43 4.81 -4.51
C THR A 94 0.40 4.12 -3.63
N ARG A 95 0.73 2.97 -3.03
CA ARG A 95 -0.13 2.33 -2.03
C ARG A 95 -0.27 3.15 -0.75
N ILE A 96 0.74 3.92 -0.35
CA ILE A 96 0.61 4.85 0.80
C ILE A 96 -0.44 5.90 0.45
N ALA A 97 -0.35 6.51 -0.73
CA ALA A 97 -1.31 7.53 -1.18
C ALA A 97 -2.74 7.00 -1.22
N LEU A 98 -2.96 5.83 -1.84
CA LEU A 98 -4.27 5.17 -1.90
C LEU A 98 -4.82 4.87 -0.49
N LEU A 99 -3.98 4.35 0.40
CA LEU A 99 -4.38 4.03 1.77
C LEU A 99 -4.72 5.29 2.58
N ALA A 100 -4.00 6.40 2.35
CA ALA A 100 -4.28 7.69 2.99
C ALA A 100 -5.62 8.28 2.55
N HIS A 101 -5.93 8.19 1.25
CA HIS A 101 -7.24 8.55 0.70
C HIS A 101 -8.35 7.68 1.31
N ASP A 102 -8.18 6.36 1.32
CA ASP A 102 -9.18 5.42 1.89
C ASP A 102 -9.37 5.61 3.41
N ALA A 103 -8.33 6.05 4.12
CA ALA A 103 -8.37 6.41 5.54
C ALA A 103 -8.99 7.79 5.80
N GLY A 104 -9.28 8.59 4.77
CA GLY A 104 -9.83 9.94 4.88
C GLY A 104 -8.83 10.98 5.39
N LEU A 105 -7.52 10.70 5.27
CA LEU A 105 -6.44 11.60 5.70
C LEU A 105 -6.05 12.60 4.61
N ALA A 106 -6.22 12.21 3.35
CA ALA A 106 -5.94 13.02 2.18
C ALA A 106 -7.16 13.04 1.24
N PRO A 107 -7.40 14.15 0.52
CA PRO A 107 -8.46 14.24 -0.47
C PRO A 107 -8.22 13.35 -1.69
#